data_AF-A0A9Q3D7C3-F1
#
_entry.id   AF-A0A9Q3D7C3-F1
#
_cell.length_a   1.000
_cell.length_b   1.000
_cell.length_c   1.000
_cell.angle_alpha   90.00
_cell.angle_beta   90.00
_cell.angle_gamma   90.00
#
_symmetry.space_group_name_H-M   'P 1'
#
loop_
_entity.id
_entity.type
_entity.pdbx_description
1 polymer ?
#
loop_
_entity_poly.entity_id
_entity_poly.type
_entity_poly.pdbx_seq_one_letter_code
_entity_poly.pdbx_strand_id
1 'polypeptide(L)'
;MIHFPFISNNPSPSYSYIFSQYTATHRAINSFLSSHQICLTGTPIHNAIYDLLGIISFITKPQSSDQDNCSPFILSSLSKGSTDILHSALPHLGLRHTKTTHLKSLPTISHHYELLPLNPTMQQAYSTLFEEFLSSKCKGPGEYFSKINQPQICCSNHIMLNTIADADLEDHEGRNTQENSSAITQTIVDVETCMMISKIAHLLKRSLKNKQSECGPIKAVVYTQCIQFLDLTGIALAHHCILSAQIDGRITA
;
A
#
# COMPACT_ATOMS: atom_id res chain seq x y z
N MET A 1 -6.52 -24.45 -5.44
CA MET A 1 -5.27 -24.02 -6.11
C MET A 1 -5.68 -23.24 -7.36
N ILE A 2 -5.82 -21.92 -7.25
CA ILE A 2 -6.31 -21.07 -8.33
C ILE A 2 -5.08 -20.53 -9.07
N HIS A 3 -4.85 -21.03 -10.27
CA HIS A 3 -3.87 -20.47 -11.21
C HIS A 3 -4.43 -19.14 -11.73
N PHE A 4 -3.70 -18.04 -11.48
CA PHE A 4 -3.93 -16.78 -12.18
C PHE A 4 -2.95 -16.69 -13.36
N PRO A 5 -3.41 -16.78 -14.62
CA PRO A 5 -2.58 -16.42 -15.76
C PRO A 5 -2.63 -14.89 -15.91
N PHE A 6 -1.78 -14.17 -15.18
CA PHE A 6 -1.61 -12.72 -15.36
C PHE A 6 -0.57 -12.47 -16.47
N ILE A 7 -0.95 -12.73 -17.72
CA ILE A 7 -0.41 -12.00 -18.86
C ILE A 7 -1.59 -11.32 -19.54
N SER A 8 -2.04 -10.24 -18.92
CA SER A 8 -2.95 -9.29 -19.56
C SER A 8 -2.16 -8.54 -20.62
N ASN A 9 -2.54 -8.68 -21.89
CA ASN A 9 -2.05 -7.85 -23.00
C ASN A 9 -2.56 -6.40 -22.94
N ASN A 10 -3.34 -6.02 -21.92
CA ASN A 10 -3.69 -4.64 -21.65
C ASN A 10 -2.71 -4.02 -20.65
N PRO A 11 -2.15 -2.82 -20.95
CA PRO A 11 -1.25 -2.13 -20.04
C PRO A 11 -2.00 -1.84 -18.74
N SER A 12 -1.66 -2.59 -17.70
CA SER A 12 -2.05 -2.25 -16.34
C SER A 12 -1.44 -0.87 -16.04
N PRO A 13 -2.16 0.08 -15.44
CA PRO A 13 -1.58 1.37 -15.14
C PRO A 13 -0.37 1.17 -14.21
N SER A 14 0.81 1.49 -14.71
CA SER A 14 2.02 1.62 -13.90
C SER A 14 1.74 2.61 -12.77
N TYR A 15 1.86 2.15 -11.53
CA TYR A 15 1.66 2.98 -10.34
C TYR A 15 2.83 3.93 -10.05
N SER A 16 3.92 3.82 -10.82
CA SER A 16 4.97 4.83 -10.75
C SER A 16 4.49 6.14 -11.39
N TYR A 17 4.42 7.18 -10.56
CA TYR A 17 4.02 8.54 -10.93
C TYR A 17 4.82 9.13 -12.10
N ILE A 18 6.02 8.60 -12.38
CA ILE A 18 6.88 9.10 -13.45
C ILE A 18 6.66 8.34 -14.76
N PHE A 19 6.21 7.09 -14.74
CA PHE A 19 6.30 6.19 -15.90
C PHE A 19 4.97 5.91 -16.59
N SER A 20 3.84 6.19 -15.92
CA SER A 20 2.55 6.18 -16.60
C SER A 20 2.42 7.41 -17.48
N GLN A 21 2.38 7.20 -18.80
CA GLN A 21 2.26 8.25 -19.82
C GLN A 21 1.03 9.17 -19.63
N TYR A 22 0.04 8.69 -18.88
CA TYR A 22 -1.20 9.39 -18.61
C TYR A 22 -1.09 10.36 -17.42
N THR A 23 -0.02 10.31 -16.64
CA THR A 23 0.14 11.17 -15.46
C THR A 23 0.57 12.59 -15.84
N ALA A 24 0.12 13.58 -15.06
CA ALA A 24 0.56 14.97 -15.23
C ALA A 24 2.08 15.12 -15.00
N THR A 25 2.61 14.39 -14.02
CA THR A 25 4.04 14.37 -13.69
C THR A 25 4.89 13.87 -14.86
N HIS A 26 4.50 12.75 -15.51
CA HIS A 26 5.21 12.26 -16.69
C HIS A 26 5.25 13.29 -17.82
N ARG A 27 4.10 13.93 -18.12
CA ARG A 27 4.02 14.97 -19.16
C ARG A 27 4.87 16.20 -18.81
N ALA A 28 4.85 16.65 -17.57
CA ALA A 28 5.65 17.76 -17.09
C ALA A 28 7.14 17.44 -17.22
N ILE A 29 7.58 16.28 -16.72
CA ILE A 29 8.98 15.83 -16.82
C ILE A 29 9.42 15.74 -18.29
N ASN A 30 8.57 15.20 -19.17
CA ASN A 30 8.88 15.09 -20.59
C ASN A 30 8.90 16.43 -21.34
N SER A 31 8.28 17.47 -20.81
CA SER A 31 8.37 18.81 -21.40
C SER A 31 9.73 19.48 -21.19
N PHE A 32 10.52 19.01 -20.21
CA PHE A 32 11.85 19.54 -19.99
C PHE A 32 12.86 19.00 -21.01
N LEU A 33 13.66 19.92 -21.56
CA LEU A 33 14.84 19.61 -22.33
C LEU A 33 16.02 19.52 -21.37
N SER A 34 16.46 18.30 -21.09
CA SER A 34 17.61 18.02 -20.23
C SER A 34 18.66 17.28 -21.01
N SER A 35 19.93 17.70 -20.89
CA SER A 35 21.05 16.99 -21.50
C SER A 35 21.33 15.65 -20.80
N HIS A 36 21.03 15.54 -19.51
CA HIS A 36 21.25 14.35 -18.70
C HIS A 36 20.05 14.11 -17.78
N GLN A 37 19.67 12.84 -17.64
CA GLN A 37 18.55 12.42 -16.81
C GLN A 37 19.03 11.31 -15.87
N ILE A 38 18.77 11.49 -14.57
CA ILE A 38 19.12 10.53 -13.53
C ILE A 38 17.83 10.11 -12.84
N CYS A 39 17.59 8.80 -12.76
CA CYS A 39 16.46 8.22 -12.04
C CYS A 39 16.96 7.50 -10.79
N LEU A 40 16.46 7.89 -9.62
CA LEU A 40 16.71 7.20 -8.36
C LEU A 40 15.48 6.38 -7.99
N THR A 41 15.65 5.06 -7.88
CA THR A 41 14.58 4.15 -7.45
C THR A 41 15.13 3.04 -6.57
N GLY A 42 14.44 2.77 -5.46
CA GLY A 42 14.74 1.61 -4.61
C GLY A 42 14.28 0.29 -5.23
N THR A 43 13.22 0.33 -6.04
CA THR A 43 12.59 -0.84 -6.66
C THR A 43 12.26 -0.52 -8.13
N PRO A 44 13.06 -0.96 -9.11
CA PRO A 44 12.86 -0.58 -10.51
C PRO A 44 11.63 -1.23 -11.16
N ILE A 45 11.13 -2.34 -10.62
CA ILE A 45 9.93 -3.04 -11.10
C ILE A 45 8.95 -3.11 -9.93
N HIS A 46 7.79 -2.47 -10.04
CA HIS A 46 6.79 -2.47 -8.98
C HIS A 46 5.74 -3.55 -9.22
N ASN A 47 5.07 -3.50 -10.38
CA ASN A 47 3.96 -4.39 -10.70
C ASN A 47 4.08 -5.03 -12.09
N ALA A 48 4.74 -4.34 -13.03
CA ALA A 48 4.85 -4.81 -14.40
C ALA A 48 6.19 -4.46 -15.03
N ILE A 49 6.58 -5.21 -16.05
CA ILE A 49 7.77 -4.91 -16.86
C ILE A 49 7.71 -3.51 -17.50
N TYR A 50 6.51 -3.01 -17.76
CA TYR A 50 6.30 -1.65 -18.28
C TYR A 50 6.85 -0.57 -17.35
N ASP A 51 6.95 -0.83 -16.03
CA ASP A 51 7.63 0.07 -15.09
C ASP A 51 9.10 0.24 -15.46
N LEU A 52 9.79 -0.86 -15.78
CA LEU A 52 11.19 -0.85 -16.20
C LEU A 52 11.35 -0.19 -17.56
N LEU A 53 10.47 -0.48 -18.51
CA LEU A 53 10.52 0.15 -19.83
C LEU A 53 10.31 1.67 -19.76
N GLY A 54 9.43 2.13 -18.85
CA GLY A 54 9.27 3.55 -18.57
C GLY A 54 10.54 4.19 -18.01
N ILE A 55 11.25 3.50 -17.11
CA ILE A 55 12.56 3.96 -16.60
C ILE A 55 13.57 4.05 -17.73
N ILE A 56 13.68 3.01 -18.56
CA ILE A 56 14.63 2.96 -19.67
C ILE A 56 14.33 4.10 -20.64
N SER A 57 13.07 4.24 -21.08
CA SER A 57 12.65 5.33 -21.97
C SER A 57 12.90 6.72 -21.39
N PHE A 58 12.80 6.88 -20.07
CA PHE A 58 13.14 8.13 -19.41
C PHE A 58 14.65 8.39 -19.45
N ILE A 59 15.49 7.42 -19.14
CA ILE A 59 16.96 7.59 -19.12
C ILE A 59 17.52 7.75 -20.53
N THR A 60 17.00 7.00 -21.50
CA THR A 60 17.50 6.95 -22.88
C THR A 60 16.78 7.90 -23.82
N LYS A 61 15.99 8.86 -23.30
CA LYS A 61 15.22 9.79 -24.13
C LYS A 61 16.17 10.43 -25.15
N PRO A 62 15.99 10.18 -26.47
CA PRO A 62 16.94 10.66 -27.46
C PRO A 62 16.88 12.19 -27.51
N GLN A 63 18.05 12.83 -27.59
CA GLN A 63 18.13 14.30 -27.74
C GLN A 63 17.74 14.77 -29.16
N SER A 64 17.59 13.85 -30.11
CA SER A 64 17.19 14.11 -31.50
C SER A 64 15.99 13.25 -31.92
N SER A 65 15.27 13.71 -32.94
CA SER A 65 13.99 13.18 -33.43
C SER A 65 14.00 11.77 -34.03
N ASP A 66 15.17 11.13 -34.14
CA ASP A 66 15.31 9.82 -34.77
C ASP A 66 14.98 8.73 -33.74
N GLN A 67 13.73 8.29 -33.79
CA GLN A 67 13.12 7.30 -32.90
C GLN A 67 13.61 5.88 -33.19
N ASP A 68 14.67 5.44 -32.52
CA ASP A 68 14.84 4.01 -32.25
C ASP A 68 14.35 3.71 -30.83
N ASN A 69 13.04 3.49 -30.72
CA ASN A 69 12.43 3.08 -29.47
C ASN A 69 12.94 1.66 -29.14
N CYS A 70 13.80 1.51 -28.15
CA CYS A 70 14.38 0.21 -27.74
C CYS A 70 13.32 -0.75 -27.14
N SER A 71 12.19 -0.19 -26.70
CA SER A 71 11.11 -0.90 -26.00
C SER A 71 10.54 -2.14 -26.72
N PRO A 72 10.24 -2.11 -28.04
CA PRO A 72 9.71 -3.27 -28.76
C PRO A 72 10.70 -4.43 -28.83
N PHE A 73 12.00 -4.15 -28.93
CA PHE A 73 13.04 -5.18 -28.98
C PHE A 73 13.13 -5.92 -27.64
N ILE A 74 13.16 -5.18 -26.53
CA ILE A 74 13.15 -5.74 -25.17
C ILE A 74 11.88 -6.56 -24.93
N LEU A 75 10.70 -6.01 -25.28
CA LEU A 75 9.41 -6.70 -25.13
C LEU A 75 9.35 -8.00 -25.93
N SER A 76 9.87 -8.01 -27.16
CA SER A 76 9.88 -9.18 -28.03
C SER A 76 10.80 -10.30 -27.56
N SER A 77 11.89 -9.96 -26.86
CA SER A 77 12.80 -10.92 -26.25
C SER A 77 12.18 -11.55 -25.00
N LEU A 78 11.56 -10.71 -24.17
CA LEU A 78 10.87 -11.13 -22.96
C LEU A 78 9.65 -12.01 -23.22
N SER A 79 8.87 -11.72 -24.27
CA SER A 79 7.73 -12.56 -24.65
C SER A 79 8.15 -13.95 -25.10
N LYS A 80 9.40 -14.11 -25.56
CA LYS A 80 10.04 -15.40 -25.87
C LYS A 80 10.72 -16.04 -24.66
N GLY A 81 10.64 -15.43 -23.47
CA GLY A 81 11.26 -15.92 -22.24
C GLY A 81 12.77 -15.69 -22.11
N SER A 82 13.40 -14.97 -23.06
CA SER A 82 14.83 -14.62 -22.95
C SER A 82 15.01 -13.34 -22.13
N THR A 83 16.01 -13.36 -21.25
CA THR A 83 16.39 -12.22 -20.40
C THR A 83 17.79 -11.70 -20.73
N ASP A 84 18.46 -12.29 -21.72
CA ASP A 84 19.88 -12.02 -22.03
C ASP A 84 20.11 -10.57 -22.46
N ILE A 85 19.16 -10.02 -23.23
CA ILE A 85 19.18 -8.62 -23.65
C ILE A 85 19.09 -7.68 -22.44
N LEU A 86 18.22 -8.00 -21.48
CA LEU A 86 18.12 -7.21 -20.24
C LEU A 86 19.39 -7.33 -19.40
N HIS A 87 19.92 -8.53 -19.22
CA HIS A 87 21.16 -8.75 -18.46
C HIS A 87 22.36 -8.02 -19.09
N SER A 88 22.37 -7.88 -20.41
CA SER A 88 23.40 -7.13 -21.13
C SER A 88 23.18 -5.61 -21.04
N ALA A 89 21.93 -5.14 -21.12
CA ALA A 89 21.63 -3.71 -21.13
C ALA A 89 21.65 -3.07 -19.74
N LEU A 90 21.12 -3.74 -18.71
CA LEU A 90 20.93 -3.19 -17.37
C LEU A 90 22.22 -2.65 -16.72
N PRO A 91 23.40 -3.30 -16.83
CA PRO A 91 24.65 -2.78 -16.27
C PRO A 91 25.06 -1.41 -16.84
N HIS A 92 24.61 -1.07 -18.05
CA HIS A 92 24.88 0.20 -18.70
C HIS A 92 23.82 1.28 -18.39
N LEU A 93 22.64 0.86 -17.92
CA LEU A 93 21.49 1.73 -17.67
C LEU A 93 21.31 2.07 -16.19
N GLY A 94 21.84 1.26 -15.28
CA GLY A 94 21.66 1.49 -13.86
C GLY A 94 22.65 0.76 -12.98
N LEU A 95 22.84 1.32 -11.79
CA LEU A 95 23.66 0.75 -10.73
C LEU A 95 22.75 0.23 -9.62
N ARG A 96 22.83 -1.06 -9.30
CA ARG A 96 22.07 -1.69 -8.21
C ARG A 96 22.98 -2.50 -7.31
N HIS A 97 22.99 -2.12 -6.04
CA HIS A 97 23.69 -2.85 -4.98
C HIS A 97 22.67 -3.44 -4.00
N THR A 98 22.94 -4.64 -3.49
CA THR A 98 22.12 -5.26 -2.44
C THR A 98 22.83 -5.12 -1.10
N LYS A 99 22.06 -5.10 0.00
CA LYS A 99 22.63 -5.09 1.36
C LYS A 99 23.54 -6.29 1.61
N THR A 100 23.20 -7.45 1.02
CA THR A 100 23.97 -8.68 1.15
C THR A 100 25.35 -8.64 0.51
N THR A 101 25.53 -7.86 -0.57
CA THR A 101 26.82 -7.80 -1.27
C THR A 101 27.79 -6.80 -0.63
N HIS A 102 27.29 -5.68 -0.07
CA HIS A 102 28.16 -4.59 0.42
C HIS A 102 28.13 -4.36 1.93
N LEU A 103 27.14 -4.87 2.66
CA LEU A 103 26.96 -4.58 4.09
C LEU A 103 26.84 -5.86 4.92
N LYS A 104 27.94 -6.64 4.95
CA LYS A 104 28.03 -7.93 5.67
C LYS A 104 27.89 -7.83 7.19
N SER A 105 28.07 -6.63 7.76
CA SER A 105 27.95 -6.37 9.20
C SER A 105 26.51 -6.09 9.66
N LEU A 106 25.53 -6.04 8.74
CA LEU A 106 24.14 -5.83 9.13
C LEU A 106 23.53 -7.10 9.73
N PRO A 107 22.67 -6.96 10.77
CA PRO A 107 21.91 -8.08 11.30
C PRO A 107 21.02 -8.73 10.24
N THR A 108 20.84 -10.04 10.33
CA THR A 108 19.90 -10.79 9.49
C THR A 108 18.47 -10.29 9.72
N ILE A 109 17.74 -10.04 8.63
CA ILE A 109 16.33 -9.70 8.68
C ILE A 109 15.54 -11.01 8.75
N SER A 110 14.73 -11.19 9.79
CA SER A 110 13.76 -12.27 9.89
C SER A 110 12.35 -11.77 9.61
N HIS A 111 11.58 -12.55 8.86
CA HIS A 111 10.18 -12.27 8.56
C HIS A 111 9.30 -13.25 9.33
N HIS A 112 8.34 -12.71 10.08
CA HIS A 112 7.37 -13.50 10.83
C HIS A 112 5.97 -13.06 10.44
N TYR A 113 5.10 -14.04 10.19
CA TYR A 113 3.70 -13.83 9.90
C TYR A 113 2.89 -14.40 11.04
N GLU A 114 2.00 -13.59 11.59
CA GLU A 114 1.14 -13.99 12.71
C GLU A 114 -0.32 -13.88 12.28
N LEU A 115 -1.03 -15.01 12.37
CA LEU A 115 -2.46 -15.06 12.11
C LEU A 115 -3.18 -14.63 13.37
N LEU A 116 -3.92 -13.52 13.28
CA LEU A 116 -4.69 -12.99 14.39
C LEU A 116 -6.17 -13.30 14.16
N PRO A 117 -6.86 -13.98 15.09
CA PRO A 117 -8.29 -14.20 14.97
C PRO A 117 -9.02 -12.86 15.07
N LEU A 118 -10.10 -12.71 14.30
CA LEU A 118 -11.03 -11.60 14.48
C LEU A 118 -11.79 -11.77 15.80
N ASN A 119 -12.13 -10.66 16.43
CA ASN A 119 -13.11 -10.64 17.50
C ASN A 119 -14.47 -11.16 16.95
N PRO A 120 -15.28 -11.90 17.72
CA PRO A 120 -16.59 -12.40 17.26
C PRO A 120 -17.48 -11.35 16.58
N THR A 121 -17.54 -10.13 17.13
CA THR A 121 -18.33 -9.02 16.56
C THR A 121 -17.78 -8.59 15.20
N MET A 122 -16.46 -8.47 15.07
CA MET A 122 -15.81 -8.16 13.79
C MET A 122 -15.95 -9.30 12.78
N GLN A 123 -15.96 -10.54 13.24
CA GLN A 123 -16.13 -11.71 12.38
C GLN A 123 -17.54 -11.76 11.78
N GLN A 124 -18.57 -11.39 12.55
CA GLN A 124 -19.93 -11.27 12.05
C GLN A 124 -20.02 -10.18 10.99
N ALA A 125 -19.54 -8.97 11.30
CA ALA A 125 -19.54 -7.84 10.35
C ALA A 125 -18.76 -8.17 9.07
N TYR A 126 -17.58 -8.79 9.20
CA TYR A 126 -16.79 -9.23 8.06
C TYR A 126 -17.55 -10.22 7.18
N SER A 127 -18.19 -11.22 7.80
CA SER A 127 -18.96 -12.23 7.07
C SER A 127 -20.09 -11.60 6.26
N THR A 128 -20.84 -10.67 6.86
CA THR A 128 -21.91 -9.93 6.17
C THR A 128 -21.36 -9.15 4.98
N LEU A 129 -20.32 -8.33 5.18
CA LEU A 129 -19.69 -7.53 4.11
C LEU A 129 -19.13 -8.42 2.98
N PHE A 130 -18.60 -9.58 3.33
CA PHE A 130 -18.03 -10.51 2.37
C PHE A 130 -19.11 -11.19 1.53
N GLU A 131 -20.22 -11.62 2.13
CA GLU A 131 -21.36 -12.19 1.40
C GLU A 131 -22.03 -11.16 0.49
N GLU A 132 -22.15 -9.90 0.95
CA GLU A 132 -22.60 -8.79 0.11
C GLU A 132 -21.68 -8.56 -1.08
N PHE A 133 -20.36 -8.62 -0.86
CA PHE A 133 -19.40 -8.53 -1.96
C PHE A 133 -19.57 -9.67 -2.96
N LEU A 134 -19.68 -10.92 -2.50
CA LEU A 134 -19.84 -12.12 -3.35
C LEU A 134 -21.13 -12.09 -4.17
N SER A 135 -22.23 -11.61 -3.59
CA SER A 135 -23.53 -11.50 -4.27
C SER A 135 -23.60 -10.30 -5.22
N SER A 136 -22.69 -9.33 -5.08
CA SER A 136 -22.70 -8.13 -5.89
C SER A 136 -22.17 -8.33 -7.31
N LYS A 137 -22.91 -7.82 -8.31
CA LYS A 137 -22.40 -7.67 -9.68
C LYS A 137 -21.73 -6.32 -9.80
N CYS A 138 -20.40 -6.31 -9.88
CA CYS A 138 -19.63 -5.08 -10.08
C CYS A 138 -19.73 -4.64 -11.54
N LYS A 139 -20.09 -3.39 -11.79
CA LYS A 139 -20.21 -2.81 -13.15
C LYS A 139 -18.86 -2.42 -13.75
N GLY A 140 -17.80 -2.41 -12.94
CA GLY A 140 -16.44 -2.08 -13.37
C GLY A 140 -15.40 -2.24 -12.27
N PRO A 141 -14.11 -2.02 -12.60
CA PRO A 141 -13.00 -2.25 -11.68
C PRO A 141 -13.05 -1.32 -10.46
N GLY A 142 -13.45 -0.05 -10.62
CA GLY A 142 -13.55 0.89 -9.50
C GLY A 142 -14.58 0.46 -8.44
N GLU A 143 -15.73 -0.04 -8.88
CA GLU A 143 -16.77 -0.56 -7.97
C GLU A 143 -16.31 -1.85 -7.29
N TYR A 144 -15.63 -2.73 -8.03
CA TYR A 144 -15.03 -3.94 -7.48
C TYR A 144 -14.00 -3.62 -6.39
N PHE A 145 -13.07 -2.69 -6.66
CA PHE A 145 -12.07 -2.25 -5.69
C PHE A 145 -12.70 -1.59 -4.46
N SER A 146 -13.74 -0.78 -4.65
CA SER A 146 -14.46 -0.18 -3.53
C SER A 146 -15.07 -1.25 -2.62
N LYS A 147 -15.73 -2.27 -3.20
CA LYS A 147 -16.40 -3.32 -2.42
C LYS A 147 -15.44 -4.30 -1.76
N ILE A 148 -14.38 -4.74 -2.46
CA ILE A 148 -13.37 -5.63 -1.84
C ILE A 148 -12.56 -4.93 -0.74
N ASN A 149 -12.43 -3.60 -0.81
CA ASN A 149 -11.78 -2.83 0.25
C ASN A 149 -12.60 -2.81 1.54
N GLN A 150 -13.93 -2.97 1.51
CA GLN A 150 -14.77 -2.92 2.72
C GLN A 150 -14.42 -4.04 3.73
N PRO A 151 -14.37 -5.34 3.34
CA PRO A 151 -13.87 -6.38 4.23
C PRO A 151 -12.42 -6.17 4.71
N GLN A 152 -11.54 -5.65 3.84
CA GLN A 152 -10.15 -5.37 4.20
C GLN A 152 -10.03 -4.26 5.26
N ILE A 153 -10.86 -3.22 5.12
CA ILE A 153 -11.02 -2.15 6.10
C ILE A 153 -11.56 -2.74 7.40
N CYS A 154 -12.61 -3.57 7.38
CA CYS A 154 -13.17 -4.22 8.56
C CYS A 154 -12.12 -4.97 9.40
N CYS A 155 -11.15 -5.62 8.75
CA CYS A 155 -10.06 -6.35 9.42
C CYS A 155 -8.98 -5.46 10.05
N SER A 156 -8.95 -4.17 9.73
CA SER A 156 -7.90 -3.23 10.16
C SER A 156 -8.48 -2.09 10.99
N ASN A 157 -9.69 -1.68 10.64
CA ASN A 157 -10.50 -0.68 11.30
C ASN A 157 -11.80 -1.39 11.64
N HIS A 158 -12.13 -1.47 12.92
CA HIS A 158 -13.55 -1.51 13.24
C HIS A 158 -14.13 -0.25 12.57
N ILE A 159 -15.04 -0.41 11.62
CA ILE A 159 -15.72 0.70 10.95
C ILE A 159 -16.21 1.68 12.03
N MET A 160 -16.27 2.96 11.67
CA MET A 160 -17.31 3.88 12.11
C MET A 160 -18.46 3.18 12.87
N LEU A 161 -18.33 2.99 14.19
CA LEU A 161 -19.33 2.28 15.01
C LEU A 161 -20.72 2.91 14.91
N ASN A 162 -20.81 4.10 14.34
CA ASN A 162 -22.04 4.84 14.13
C ASN A 162 -22.82 4.40 12.88
N THR A 163 -22.21 3.97 11.77
CA THR A 163 -23.01 3.71 10.54
C THR A 163 -23.79 2.39 10.56
N ILE A 164 -23.49 1.48 11.49
CA ILE A 164 -24.30 0.28 11.75
C ILE A 164 -25.26 0.51 12.93
N ALA A 165 -24.87 1.32 13.92
CA ALA A 165 -25.81 1.79 14.94
C ALA A 165 -26.95 2.63 14.34
N ASP A 166 -26.68 3.35 13.24
CA ASP A 166 -27.70 4.07 12.48
C ASP A 166 -28.68 3.13 11.75
N ALA A 167 -28.27 1.89 11.42
CA ALA A 167 -29.17 0.88 10.84
C ALA A 167 -30.12 0.25 11.89
N ASP A 168 -29.76 0.31 13.17
CA ASP A 168 -30.64 -0.05 14.30
C ASP A 168 -31.52 1.13 14.75
N LEU A 169 -31.30 2.35 14.19
CA LEU A 169 -32.08 3.57 14.46
C LEU A 169 -33.02 3.97 13.31
N GLU A 170 -33.07 3.21 12.20
CA GLU A 170 -34.03 3.45 11.11
C GLU A 170 -35.50 3.06 11.45
N ASP A 171 -35.89 3.15 12.73
CA ASP A 171 -37.30 3.20 13.12
C ASP A 171 -37.89 4.62 13.03
N HIS A 172 -37.11 5.66 12.68
CA HIS A 172 -37.68 7.00 12.44
C HIS A 172 -36.99 7.81 11.31
N GLU A 173 -37.72 7.87 10.18
CA GLU A 173 -37.86 8.98 9.21
C GLU A 173 -36.61 9.73 8.70
N GLY A 174 -36.19 9.35 7.49
CA GLY A 174 -35.86 10.19 6.33
C GLY A 174 -35.10 11.52 6.53
N ARG A 175 -33.85 11.58 6.02
CA ARG A 175 -33.28 12.81 5.42
C ARG A 175 -32.02 12.56 4.59
N ASN A 176 -31.97 13.25 3.43
CA ASN A 176 -30.83 13.41 2.53
C ASN A 176 -29.60 14.01 3.23
N THR A 177 -28.39 13.55 2.88
CA THR A 177 -27.10 14.31 2.85
C THR A 177 -25.98 13.35 2.37
N GLN A 178 -25.42 13.45 1.17
CA GLN A 178 -24.39 14.38 0.69
C GLN A 178 -23.21 14.64 1.67
N GLU A 179 -22.02 14.19 1.23
CA GLU A 179 -20.67 14.63 1.61
C GLU A 179 -20.35 14.78 3.10
N ASN A 180 -19.62 13.81 3.68
CA ASN A 180 -18.78 14.04 4.88
C ASN A 180 -17.66 12.98 4.97
N SER A 181 -16.51 13.25 4.33
CA SER A 181 -15.31 12.39 4.40
C SER A 181 -14.13 13.05 5.14
N SER A 182 -14.36 14.14 5.87
CA SER A 182 -13.27 14.96 6.43
C SER A 182 -13.39 15.28 7.93
N ALA A 183 -14.27 14.63 8.68
CA ALA A 183 -14.47 14.93 10.09
C ALA A 183 -14.59 13.67 10.96
N ILE A 184 -13.47 12.98 11.23
CA ILE A 184 -13.28 12.36 12.55
C ILE A 184 -12.71 13.46 13.44
N THR A 185 -13.48 14.53 13.63
CA THR A 185 -13.21 15.53 14.65
C THR A 185 -14.00 15.11 15.88
N GLN A 186 -13.29 14.52 16.84
CA GLN A 186 -13.70 14.42 18.25
C GLN A 186 -14.85 13.46 18.60
N THR A 187 -15.04 12.33 17.92
CA THR A 187 -15.67 11.19 18.59
C THR A 187 -14.65 10.64 19.60
N ILE A 188 -14.98 10.70 20.91
CA ILE A 188 -14.17 10.10 21.97
C ILE A 188 -14.22 8.59 21.75
N VAL A 189 -13.24 8.04 21.03
CA VAL A 189 -13.07 6.60 20.91
C VAL A 189 -12.44 6.11 22.21
N ASP A 190 -13.13 5.21 22.91
CA ASP A 190 -12.59 4.63 24.12
C ASP A 190 -11.49 3.60 23.81
N VAL A 191 -10.67 3.33 24.82
CA VAL A 191 -9.57 2.37 24.70
C VAL A 191 -10.11 0.96 24.53
N GLU A 192 -11.27 0.65 25.11
CA GLU A 192 -11.91 -0.66 25.01
C GLU A 192 -12.25 -1.01 23.56
N THR A 193 -12.77 -0.05 22.79
CA THR A 193 -12.97 -0.16 21.34
C THR A 193 -11.67 -0.38 20.59
N CYS A 194 -10.61 0.34 20.94
CA CYS A 194 -9.29 0.13 20.33
C CYS A 194 -8.78 -1.30 20.59
N MET A 195 -9.04 -1.84 21.79
CA MET A 195 -8.64 -3.18 22.20
C MET A 195 -9.47 -4.30 21.56
N MET A 196 -10.68 -4.02 21.04
CA MET A 196 -11.42 -4.98 20.24
C MET A 196 -10.73 -5.31 18.92
N ILE A 197 -9.88 -4.41 18.41
CA ILE A 197 -9.11 -4.63 17.19
C ILE A 197 -7.93 -5.55 17.50
N SER A 198 -8.00 -6.80 17.04
CA SER A 198 -7.00 -7.84 17.32
C SER A 198 -5.56 -7.42 17.00
N LYS A 199 -5.35 -6.61 15.96
CA LYS A 199 -4.03 -6.08 15.58
C LYS A 199 -3.48 -5.10 16.63
N ILE A 200 -4.31 -4.20 17.16
CA ILE A 200 -3.91 -3.23 18.20
C ILE A 200 -3.66 -3.95 19.53
N ALA A 201 -4.57 -4.83 19.94
CA ALA A 201 -4.40 -5.63 21.15
C ALA A 201 -3.11 -6.48 21.09
N HIS A 202 -2.84 -7.09 19.94
CA HIS A 202 -1.61 -7.85 19.72
C HIS A 202 -0.36 -6.96 19.78
N LEU A 203 -0.38 -5.81 19.10
CA LEU A 203 0.71 -4.84 19.12
C LEU A 203 1.03 -4.37 20.54
N LEU A 204 0.01 -4.09 21.35
CA LEU A 204 0.18 -3.69 22.74
C LEU A 204 0.78 -4.79 23.58
N LYS A 205 0.28 -6.03 23.46
CA LYS A 205 0.85 -7.20 24.14
C LYS A 205 2.33 -7.36 23.80
N ARG A 206 2.71 -7.18 22.54
CA ARG A 206 4.11 -7.27 22.10
C ARG A 206 4.95 -6.11 22.63
N SER A 207 4.42 -4.89 22.59
CA SER A 207 5.10 -3.68 23.07
C SER A 207 5.37 -3.73 24.58
N LEU A 208 4.42 -4.24 25.36
CA LEU A 208 4.57 -4.45 26.81
C LEU A 208 5.62 -5.52 27.12
N LYS A 209 5.62 -6.64 26.39
CA LYS A 209 6.67 -7.67 26.51
C LYS A 209 8.05 -7.11 26.16
N ASN A 210 8.14 -6.29 25.11
CA ASN A 210 9.38 -5.66 24.67
C ASN A 210 9.94 -4.67 25.70
N LYS A 211 9.10 -3.97 26.46
CA LYS A 211 9.53 -3.15 27.61
C LYS A 211 10.18 -3.97 28.72
N GLN A 212 9.77 -5.23 28.87
CA GLN A 212 10.23 -6.16 29.91
C GLN A 212 11.36 -7.10 29.42
N SER A 213 11.91 -6.86 28.23
CA SER A 213 12.95 -7.73 27.67
C SER A 213 14.27 -7.58 28.44
N GLU A 214 14.89 -8.72 28.76
CA GLU A 214 16.18 -8.80 29.47
C GLU A 214 17.32 -8.11 28.74
N CYS A 215 17.23 -8.01 27.40
CA CYS A 215 18.23 -7.33 26.55
C CYS A 215 18.01 -5.82 26.42
N GLY A 216 17.09 -5.24 27.21
CA GLY A 216 16.71 -3.83 27.15
C GLY A 216 15.49 -3.56 26.24
N PRO A 217 14.97 -2.31 26.25
CA PRO A 217 13.73 -1.98 25.56
C PRO A 217 13.88 -2.08 24.03
N ILE A 218 13.11 -2.97 23.41
CA ILE A 218 13.06 -3.10 21.95
C ILE A 218 12.11 -2.04 21.38
N LYS A 219 12.64 -1.19 20.49
CA LYS A 219 11.85 -0.21 19.72
C LYS A 219 11.17 -0.87 18.52
N ALA A 220 9.97 -0.43 18.20
CA ALA A 220 9.19 -0.93 17.06
C ALA A 220 8.76 0.22 16.14
N VAL A 221 8.62 -0.09 14.85
CA VAL A 221 8.05 0.80 13.84
C VAL A 221 6.83 0.11 13.25
N VAL A 222 5.70 0.81 13.21
CA VAL A 222 4.42 0.29 12.69
C VAL A 222 4.12 1.00 11.39
N TYR A 223 3.84 0.22 10.34
CA TYR A 223 3.43 0.73 9.03
C TYR A 223 1.97 0.35 8.77
N THR A 224 1.20 1.28 8.21
CA THR A 224 -0.18 1.06 7.79
C THR A 224 -0.50 1.94 6.59
N GLN A 225 -1.46 1.51 5.78
CA GLN A 225 -2.01 2.30 4.68
C GLN A 225 -3.20 3.17 5.11
N CYS A 226 -3.69 3.01 6.35
CA CYS A 226 -4.84 3.72 6.87
C CYS A 226 -4.42 4.63 8.03
N ILE A 227 -4.63 5.94 7.87
CA ILE A 227 -4.21 6.92 8.88
C ILE A 227 -5.09 6.81 10.14
N GLN A 228 -6.38 6.49 9.99
CA GLN A 228 -7.27 6.26 11.13
C GLN A 228 -6.77 5.13 12.04
N PHE A 229 -6.14 4.10 11.47
CA PHE A 229 -5.52 3.03 12.26
C PHE A 229 -4.34 3.54 13.11
N LEU A 230 -3.58 4.52 12.60
CA LEU A 230 -2.52 5.17 13.39
C LEU A 230 -3.12 5.94 14.55
N ASP A 231 -4.18 6.71 14.29
CA ASP A 231 -4.86 7.51 15.31
C ASP A 231 -5.38 6.61 16.46
N LEU A 232 -6.05 5.49 16.14
CA LEU A 232 -6.51 4.48 17.13
C LEU A 232 -5.35 3.81 17.88
N THR A 233 -4.28 3.46 17.16
CA THR A 233 -3.08 2.88 17.77
C THR A 233 -2.43 3.87 18.75
N GLY A 234 -2.39 5.16 18.39
CA GLY A 234 -1.87 6.23 19.23
C GLY A 234 -2.64 6.37 20.54
N ILE A 235 -3.98 6.36 20.50
CA ILE A 235 -4.84 6.37 21.69
C ILE A 235 -4.52 5.19 22.61
N ALA A 236 -4.47 3.98 22.04
CA ALA A 236 -4.23 2.76 22.80
C ALA A 236 -2.83 2.74 23.44
N LEU A 237 -1.79 3.17 22.71
CA LEU A 237 -0.42 3.29 23.23
C LEU A 237 -0.31 4.34 24.35
N ALA A 238 -0.94 5.50 24.18
CA ALA A 238 -0.94 6.58 25.16
C ALA A 238 -1.59 6.13 26.48
N HIS A 239 -2.73 5.45 26.42
CA HIS A 239 -3.39 4.90 27.60
C HIS A 239 -2.49 3.94 28.39
N HIS A 240 -1.69 3.12 27.69
CA HIS A 240 -0.72 2.21 28.31
C HIS A 240 0.65 2.85 28.61
N CYS A 241 0.75 4.18 28.57
CA CYS A 241 1.98 4.94 28.82
C CYS A 241 3.17 4.45 27.95
N ILE A 242 2.90 4.11 26.69
CA ILE A 242 3.92 3.74 25.71
C ILE A 242 4.20 4.98 24.86
N LEU A 243 5.43 5.47 24.91
CA LEU A 243 5.86 6.61 24.10
C LEU A 243 5.91 6.22 22.62
N SER A 244 5.27 7.01 21.78
CA SER A 244 5.26 6.83 20.33
C SER A 244 5.37 8.17 19.61
N ALA A 245 5.94 8.14 18.42
CA ALA A 245 5.93 9.26 17.47
C ALA A 245 5.20 8.81 16.20
N GLN A 246 4.30 9.65 15.70
CA GLN A 246 3.55 9.42 14.46
C GLN A 246 4.13 10.31 13.36
N ILE A 247 4.37 9.71 12.19
CA ILE A 247 4.74 10.42 10.97
C ILE A 247 3.71 10.07 9.92
N ASP A 248 2.96 11.07 9.45
CA ASP A 248 1.98 10.93 8.38
C ASP A 248 2.03 12.13 7.42
N GLY A 249 1.27 12.05 6.32
CA GLY A 249 1.24 13.09 5.29
C GLY A 249 0.53 14.38 5.69
N ARG A 250 -0.03 14.48 6.90
CA ARG A 250 -0.63 15.72 7.44
C ARG A 250 0.43 16.63 8.06
N ILE A 251 1.58 16.07 8.45
CA ILE A 251 2.70 16.83 9.01
C ILE A 251 3.33 17.65 7.88
N THR A 252 3.06 18.95 7.88
CA THR A 252 3.75 19.91 7.01
C THR A 252 5.10 20.26 7.64
N ALA A 253 6.15 20.18 6.82
CA ALA A 253 7.50 20.62 7.17
C ALA A 253 7.64 22.14 7.01
#